data_AF-A0A6C1QQZ5-F1
#
_entry.id   AF-A0A6C1QQZ5-F1
#
_cell.length_a   1.000
_cell.length_b   1.000
_cell.length_c   1.000
_cell.angle_alpha   90.00
_cell.angle_beta   90.00
_cell.angle_gamma   90.00
#
_symmetry.space_group_name_H-M   'P 1'
#
loop_
_entity.id
_entity.type
_entity.pdbx_description
1 polymer ?
#
loop_
_entity_poly.entity_id
_entity_poly.type
_entity_poly.pdbx_seq_one_letter_code
_entity_poly.pdbx_strand_id
1 'polypeptide(L)'
;MELLVITLTATVIIALLYLLHRLGTADRRDRPRRHAPSEAPERVRPCPLCASLLRRGERVHTVVFSKETPGPDGSARPPRIKESMVHLFGCRYCRPPEGDKERICPACKRTIRPDGYAIARMFEREGRKHVHVLGCTECRHGR
;
A
#
# COMPACT_ATOMS: atom_id res chain seq x y z
N MET A 1 -25.98 3.26 -48.17
CA MET A 1 -24.81 3.93 -47.54
C MET A 1 -24.87 3.86 -46.03
N GLU A 2 -26.00 4.15 -45.39
CA GLU A 2 -26.15 4.12 -43.93
C GLU A 2 -25.82 2.76 -43.30
N LEU A 3 -26.31 1.65 -43.88
CA LEU A 3 -25.99 0.29 -43.40
C LEU A 3 -24.49 -0.03 -43.46
N LEU A 4 -23.77 0.48 -44.48
CA LEU A 4 -22.32 0.29 -44.60
C LEU A 4 -21.56 1.11 -43.56
N VAL A 5 -22.03 2.33 -43.26
CA VAL A 5 -21.43 3.18 -42.21
C VAL A 5 -21.65 2.57 -40.82
N ILE A 6 -22.82 1.98 -40.57
CA ILE A 6 -23.13 1.33 -39.30
C ILE A 6 -22.26 0.09 -39.08
N THR A 7 -22.07 -0.76 -40.09
CA THR A 7 -21.22 -1.96 -39.94
C THR A 7 -19.75 -1.60 -39.76
N LEU A 8 -19.26 -0.55 -40.42
CA LEU A 8 -17.87 -0.11 -40.30
C LEU A 8 -17.58 0.51 -38.92
N THR A 9 -18.50 1.31 -38.39
CA THR A 9 -18.34 1.86 -37.03
C THR A 9 -18.45 0.79 -35.96
N ALA A 10 -19.38 -0.17 -36.09
CA ALA A 10 -19.53 -1.27 -35.15
C ALA A 10 -18.27 -2.16 -35.08
N THR A 11 -17.67 -2.47 -36.23
CA THR A 11 -16.43 -3.28 -36.28
C THR A 11 -15.26 -2.58 -35.61
N VAL A 12 -15.10 -1.27 -35.81
CA VAL A 12 -14.06 -0.45 -35.14
C VAL A 12 -14.26 -0.44 -33.62
N ILE A 13 -15.49 -0.26 -33.14
CA ILE A 13 -15.80 -0.26 -31.70
C ILE A 13 -15.49 -1.61 -31.07
N ILE A 14 -15.90 -2.72 -31.71
CA ILE A 14 -15.64 -4.08 -31.22
C ILE A 14 -14.13 -4.35 -31.17
N ALA A 15 -13.38 -3.94 -32.20
CA ALA A 15 -11.92 -4.08 -32.22
C ALA A 15 -11.24 -3.28 -31.10
N LEU A 16 -11.71 -2.05 -30.84
CA LEU A 16 -11.18 -1.20 -29.77
C LEU A 16 -11.44 -1.79 -28.39
N LEU A 17 -12.67 -2.27 -28.14
CA LEU A 17 -13.04 -2.93 -26.88
C LEU A 17 -12.24 -4.22 -26.67
N TYR A 18 -12.03 -5.01 -27.72
CA TYR A 18 -11.19 -6.20 -27.68
C TYR A 18 -9.74 -5.87 -27.29
N LEU A 19 -9.16 -4.84 -27.91
CA LEU A 19 -7.80 -4.39 -27.62
C LEU A 19 -7.67 -3.90 -26.16
N LEU A 20 -8.62 -3.10 -25.69
CA LEU A 20 -8.67 -2.60 -24.31
C LEU A 20 -8.81 -3.75 -23.30
N HIS A 21 -9.62 -4.76 -23.60
CA HIS A 21 -9.76 -5.93 -22.74
C HIS A 21 -8.46 -6.76 -22.70
N ARG A 22 -7.74 -6.88 -23.82
CA ARG A 22 -6.45 -7.57 -23.86
C ARG A 22 -5.35 -6.82 -23.11
N LEU A 23 -5.28 -5.49 -23.26
CA LEU A 23 -4.31 -4.65 -22.55
C LEU A 23 -4.63 -4.58 -21.05
N GLY A 24 -5.90 -4.45 -20.68
CA GLY A 24 -6.34 -4.40 -19.29
C GLY A 24 -6.19 -5.72 -18.52
N THR A 25 -6.09 -6.86 -19.23
CA THR A 25 -5.81 -8.17 -18.62
C THR A 25 -4.32 -8.49 -18.53
N ALA A 26 -3.47 -7.84 -19.33
CA ALA A 26 -2.02 -7.96 -19.24
C ALA A 26 -1.44 -7.25 -18.00
N ASP A 27 -1.89 -6.01 -17.72
CA ASP A 27 -1.42 -5.22 -16.55
C ASP A 27 -1.86 -5.80 -15.18
N ARG A 28 -2.88 -6.67 -15.17
CA ARG A 28 -3.34 -7.36 -13.95
C ARG A 28 -2.62 -8.67 -13.64
N ARG A 29 -1.83 -9.22 -14.59
CA ARG A 29 -1.21 -10.55 -14.45
C ARG A 29 0.17 -10.55 -13.78
N ASP A 30 0.83 -9.39 -13.62
CA ASP A 30 2.14 -9.28 -12.96
C ASP A 30 2.11 -8.80 -11.50
N ARG A 31 0.93 -8.73 -10.87
CA ARG A 31 0.86 -8.79 -9.40
C ARG A 31 0.76 -10.26 -8.99
N PRO A 32 1.74 -10.84 -8.28
CA PRO A 32 1.53 -12.12 -7.64
C PRO A 32 0.45 -11.95 -6.56
N ARG A 33 -0.81 -12.23 -6.92
CA ARG A 33 -1.91 -12.47 -6.00
C ARG A 33 -1.61 -13.75 -5.23
N ARG A 34 -0.79 -13.65 -4.18
CA ARG A 34 -0.69 -14.69 -3.14
C ARG A 34 -1.90 -14.55 -2.22
N HIS A 35 -3.04 -15.06 -2.66
CA HIS A 35 -4.15 -15.42 -1.80
C HIS A 35 -4.38 -16.92 -1.95
N ALA A 36 -3.63 -17.69 -1.15
CA ALA A 36 -4.02 -19.04 -0.80
C ALA A 36 -4.99 -18.96 0.40
N PRO A 37 -6.06 -19.78 0.43
CA PRO A 37 -7.04 -19.75 1.49
C PRO A 37 -6.55 -20.51 2.73
N SER A 38 -6.65 -19.84 3.88
CA SER A 38 -6.95 -20.37 5.22
C SER A 38 -6.69 -21.86 5.52
N GLU A 39 -5.50 -22.16 6.04
CA GLU A 39 -5.36 -22.92 7.29
C GLU A 39 -4.68 -21.97 8.26
N ALA A 40 -5.18 -21.81 9.49
CA ALA A 40 -4.78 -20.76 10.43
C ALA A 40 -3.25 -20.65 10.55
N PRO A 41 -2.59 -19.74 9.79
CA PRO A 41 -1.15 -19.74 9.74
C PRO A 41 -0.70 -18.92 10.94
N GLU A 42 0.36 -19.39 11.57
CA GLU A 42 1.23 -18.55 12.38
C GLU A 42 1.29 -17.14 11.74
N ARG A 43 0.95 -16.09 12.50
CA ARG A 43 0.73 -14.72 11.99
C ARG A 43 2.04 -14.11 11.47
N VAL A 44 2.56 -14.62 10.37
CA VAL A 44 3.70 -14.10 9.67
C VAL A 44 3.21 -12.90 8.87
N ARG A 45 3.61 -11.71 9.31
CA ARG A 45 3.20 -10.45 8.66
C ARG A 45 4.34 -9.98 7.75
N PRO A 46 4.08 -9.62 6.49
CA PRO A 46 5.12 -9.07 5.64
C PRO A 46 5.49 -7.64 6.08
N CYS A 47 6.77 -7.30 5.95
CA CYS A 47 7.23 -5.93 6.10
C CYS A 47 6.66 -5.06 4.96
N PRO A 48 6.06 -3.89 5.26
CA PRO A 48 5.49 -3.03 4.24
C PRO A 48 6.53 -2.35 3.34
N LEU A 49 7.82 -2.37 3.70
CA LEU A 49 8.90 -1.72 2.94
C LEU A 49 9.73 -2.69 2.09
N CYS A 50 10.06 -3.87 2.61
CA CYS A 50 10.93 -4.84 1.93
C CYS A 50 10.27 -6.20 1.65
N ALA A 51 8.98 -6.35 1.99
CA ALA A 51 8.21 -7.59 1.85
C ALA A 51 8.77 -8.83 2.61
N SER A 52 9.80 -8.67 3.45
CA SER A 52 10.27 -9.76 4.33
C SER A 52 9.17 -10.25 5.25
N LEU A 53 9.04 -11.56 5.36
CA LEU A 53 8.15 -12.22 6.30
C LEU A 53 8.68 -12.07 7.74
N LEU A 54 7.92 -11.40 8.60
CA LEU A 54 8.27 -11.18 10.01
C LEU A 54 7.78 -12.35 10.87
N ARG A 55 8.70 -12.95 11.63
CA ARG A 55 8.42 -14.03 12.59
C ARG A 55 7.75 -13.48 13.85
N ARG A 56 7.25 -14.37 14.73
CA ARG A 56 6.72 -13.96 16.04
C ARG A 56 7.76 -13.15 16.82
N GLY A 57 7.35 -11.99 17.34
CA GLY A 57 8.23 -11.07 18.07
C GLY A 57 8.97 -10.07 17.18
N GLU A 58 9.16 -10.35 15.89
CA GLU A 58 9.76 -9.40 14.97
C GLU A 58 8.75 -8.29 14.62
N ARG A 59 9.19 -7.04 14.72
CA ARG A 59 8.36 -5.86 14.45
C ARG A 59 9.07 -4.90 13.52
N VAL A 60 8.26 -4.10 12.83
CA VAL A 60 8.75 -2.93 12.12
C VAL A 60 9.05 -1.86 13.16
N HIS A 61 10.21 -1.23 13.06
CA HIS A 61 10.53 -0.07 13.88
C HIS A 61 9.67 1.11 13.45
N THR A 62 8.87 1.62 14.38
CA THR A 62 7.92 2.69 14.14
C THR A 62 7.94 3.72 15.27
N VAL A 63 7.84 4.99 14.91
CA VAL A 63 7.60 6.10 15.86
C VAL A 63 6.16 6.56 15.69
N VAL A 64 5.39 6.54 16.78
CA VAL A 64 3.96 6.88 16.79
C VAL A 64 3.77 8.26 17.41
N PHE A 65 3.09 9.14 16.70
CA PHE A 65 2.68 10.46 17.16
C PHE A 65 1.20 10.41 17.56
N SER A 66 0.98 10.22 18.85
CA SER A 66 -0.35 10.16 19.48
C SER A 66 -0.84 11.58 19.76
N LYS A 67 -1.12 12.37 18.71
CA LYS A 67 -1.90 13.60 18.84
C LYS A 67 -3.31 13.30 18.32
N GLU A 68 -4.32 13.79 19.01
CA GLU A 68 -5.70 13.72 18.53
C GLU A 68 -5.77 14.43 17.18
N THR A 69 -5.87 13.66 16.10
CA THR A 69 -6.10 14.20 14.77
C THR A 69 -7.60 14.42 14.58
N PRO A 70 -8.03 15.66 14.28
CA PRO A 70 -9.40 15.93 13.89
C PRO A 70 -9.80 15.06 12.68
N GLY A 71 -11.10 14.80 12.55
CA GLY A 71 -11.67 14.21 11.34
C GLY A 71 -11.34 15.02 10.08
N PRO A 72 -11.49 14.43 8.89
CA PRO A 72 -11.29 15.14 7.61
C PRO A 72 -12.18 16.40 7.46
N ASP A 73 -13.25 16.44 8.22
CA ASP A 73 -14.30 17.46 8.36
C ASP A 73 -14.11 18.37 9.59
N GLY A 74 -12.98 18.24 10.30
CA GLY A 74 -12.70 19.00 11.53
C GLY A 74 -13.47 18.52 12.77
N SER A 75 -14.37 17.54 12.62
CA SER A 75 -15.13 16.96 13.71
C SER A 75 -14.27 16.06 14.60
N ALA A 76 -14.62 15.96 15.88
CA ALA A 76 -14.02 14.96 16.76
C ALA A 76 -14.40 13.56 16.26
N ARG A 77 -13.40 12.70 16.02
CA ARG A 77 -13.67 11.31 15.63
C ARG A 77 -14.38 10.55 16.76
N PRO A 78 -15.21 9.56 16.42
CA PRO A 78 -15.86 8.74 17.43
C PRO A 78 -14.81 8.11 18.36
N PRO A 79 -15.05 8.09 19.69
CA PRO A 79 -14.06 7.71 20.70
C PRO A 79 -13.54 6.27 20.57
N ARG A 80 -14.14 5.46 19.69
CA ARG A 80 -13.79 4.05 19.44
C ARG A 80 -12.61 3.87 18.49
N ILE A 81 -12.22 4.89 17.72
CA ILE A 81 -11.12 4.78 16.73
C ILE A 81 -10.04 5.79 17.07
N LYS A 82 -8.88 5.30 17.52
CA LYS A 82 -7.70 6.15 17.73
C LYS A 82 -6.89 6.20 16.43
N GLU A 83 -6.69 7.40 15.92
CA GLU A 83 -5.78 7.65 14.81
C GLU A 83 -4.48 8.26 15.33
N SER A 84 -3.36 7.84 14.75
CA SER A 84 -2.05 8.42 15.05
C SER A 84 -1.21 8.46 13.79
N MET A 85 -0.40 9.51 13.65
CA MET A 85 0.58 9.55 12.57
C MET A 85 1.77 8.65 12.96
N VAL A 86 2.33 7.93 12.01
CA VAL A 86 3.42 6.99 12.26
C VAL A 86 4.53 7.15 11.24
N HIS A 87 5.78 7.20 11.70
CA HIS A 87 6.95 7.04 10.86
C HIS A 87 7.43 5.58 10.92
N LEU A 88 7.52 4.92 9.77
CA LEU A 88 8.01 3.55 9.61
C LEU A 88 9.44 3.59 9.08
N PHE A 89 10.36 3.03 9.85
CA PHE A 89 11.78 2.98 9.48
C PHE A 89 12.17 1.66 8.80
N GLY A 90 11.42 0.59 9.01
CA GLY A 90 11.71 -0.74 8.46
C GLY A 90 11.77 -1.82 9.52
N CYS A 91 11.91 -3.07 9.09
CA CYS A 91 12.15 -4.20 9.99
C CYS A 91 13.65 -4.48 10.10
N ARG A 92 14.02 -5.48 10.92
CA ARG A 92 15.42 -5.90 11.08
C ARG A 92 16.15 -6.25 9.77
N TYR A 93 15.41 -6.62 8.72
CA TYR A 93 16.00 -7.02 7.43
C TYR A 93 16.26 -5.87 6.46
N CYS A 94 15.65 -4.70 6.66
CA CYS A 94 15.78 -3.57 5.73
C CYS A 94 16.10 -2.24 6.40
N ARG A 95 16.12 -2.20 7.74
CA ARG A 95 16.50 -1.01 8.48
C ARG A 95 18.03 -0.94 8.55
N PRO A 96 18.66 0.15 8.10
CA PRO A 96 20.10 0.36 8.24
C PRO A 96 20.52 0.47 9.73
N PRO A 97 21.78 0.14 10.06
CA PRO A 97 22.86 -0.27 9.15
C PRO A 97 22.89 -1.77 8.84
N GLU A 98 22.18 -2.61 9.59
CA GLU A 98 22.27 -4.08 9.52
C GLU A 98 21.34 -4.74 8.47
N GLY A 99 20.49 -3.95 7.80
CA GLY A 99 19.50 -4.46 6.87
C GLY A 99 20.05 -4.62 5.45
N ASP A 100 20.07 -5.86 4.95
CA ASP A 100 20.54 -6.19 3.60
C ASP A 100 19.51 -5.95 2.48
N LYS A 101 18.27 -5.62 2.84
CA LYS A 101 17.19 -5.41 1.87
C LYS A 101 16.86 -3.95 1.66
N GLU A 102 16.57 -3.62 0.41
CA GLU A 102 16.06 -2.31 0.03
C GLU A 102 14.71 -2.00 0.70
N ARG A 103 14.55 -0.74 1.10
CA ARG A 103 13.28 -0.21 1.57
C ARG A 103 12.55 0.45 0.41
N ILE A 104 11.52 -0.18 -0.11
CA ILE A 104 10.73 0.35 -1.21
C ILE A 104 9.48 1.03 -0.65
N CYS A 105 9.23 2.26 -1.07
CA CYS A 105 8.01 2.96 -0.70
C CYS A 105 6.79 2.30 -1.37
N PRO A 106 5.78 1.83 -0.63
CA PRO A 106 4.62 1.20 -1.24
C PRO A 106 3.75 2.18 -2.04
N ALA A 107 3.86 3.50 -1.79
CA ALA A 107 3.12 4.54 -2.49
C ALA A 107 3.77 4.91 -3.84
N CYS A 108 5.05 5.32 -3.84
CA CYS A 108 5.73 5.80 -5.05
C CYS A 108 6.67 4.78 -5.71
N LYS A 109 6.84 3.60 -5.11
CA LYS A 109 7.72 2.49 -5.58
C LYS A 109 9.21 2.81 -5.69
N ARG A 110 9.65 3.99 -5.24
CA ARG A 110 11.07 4.36 -5.16
C ARG A 110 11.72 3.83 -3.87
N THR A 111 13.03 3.64 -3.91
CA THR A 111 13.86 3.30 -2.75
C THR A 111 13.89 4.46 -1.76
N ILE A 112 13.62 4.16 -0.49
CA ILE A 112 13.70 5.10 0.63
C ILE A 112 15.16 5.17 1.06
N ARG A 113 15.72 6.38 1.06
CA ARG A 113 17.10 6.65 1.48
C ARG A 113 17.40 6.12 2.90
N PRO A 114 18.66 5.81 3.26
CA PRO A 114 19.05 5.29 4.57
C PRO A 114 18.52 6.09 5.78
N ASP A 115 18.56 7.41 5.68
CA ASP A 115 18.04 8.40 6.63
C ASP A 115 16.51 8.59 6.56
N GLY A 116 15.90 8.18 5.45
CA GLY A 116 14.47 8.33 5.18
C GLY A 116 13.57 7.32 5.90
N TYR A 117 12.27 7.63 5.90
CA TYR A 117 11.22 6.80 6.47
C TYR A 117 9.93 6.87 5.64
N ALA A 118 9.08 5.86 5.81
CA ALA A 118 7.72 5.89 5.28
C ALA A 118 6.78 6.56 6.29
N ILE A 119 5.85 7.36 5.79
CA ILE A 119 4.87 8.07 6.61
C ILE A 119 3.53 7.38 6.46
N ALA A 120 2.90 7.05 7.57
CA ALA A 120 1.65 6.30 7.62
C ALA A 120 0.68 6.88 8.64
N ARG A 121 -0.57 6.41 8.56
CA ARG A 121 -1.57 6.54 9.61
C ARG A 121 -1.81 5.18 10.24
N MET A 122 -1.82 5.13 11.56
CA MET A 122 -2.21 3.96 12.33
C MET A 122 -3.62 4.18 12.87
N PHE A 123 -4.47 3.20 12.65
CA PHE A 123 -5.82 3.12 13.17
C PHE A 123 -5.87 2.00 14.20
N GLU A 124 -6.32 2.33 15.40
CA GLU A 124 -6.51 1.36 16.48
C GLU A 124 -7.99 1.28 16.85
N ARG A 125 -8.52 0.05 16.80
CA ARG A 125 -9.90 -0.30 17.21
C ARG A 125 -9.86 -1.59 18.00
N GLU A 126 -10.40 -1.58 19.22
CA GLU A 126 -10.54 -2.78 20.06
C GLU A 126 -9.22 -3.59 20.19
N GLY A 127 -8.09 -2.88 20.34
CA GLY A 127 -6.75 -3.48 20.43
C GLY A 127 -6.16 -3.98 19.10
N ARG A 128 -6.91 -3.93 17.99
CA ARG A 128 -6.39 -4.23 16.65
C ARG A 128 -5.80 -2.96 16.04
N LYS A 129 -4.54 -3.04 15.62
CA LYS A 129 -3.80 -1.97 14.94
C LYS A 129 -3.70 -2.25 13.46
N HIS A 130 -4.11 -1.28 12.64
CA HIS A 130 -3.99 -1.30 11.19
C HIS A 130 -3.19 -0.08 10.73
N VAL A 131 -2.20 -0.29 9.86
CA VAL A 131 -1.32 0.78 9.38
C VAL A 131 -1.55 0.98 7.89
N HIS A 132 -1.83 2.21 7.49
CA HIS A 132 -1.96 2.61 6.10
C HIS A 132 -0.79 3.54 5.74
N VAL A 133 0.09 3.11 4.83
CA VAL A 133 1.23 3.92 4.38
C VAL A 133 0.75 4.96 3.37
N LEU A 134 0.98 6.24 3.70
CA LEU A 134 0.59 7.39 2.87
C LEU A 134 1.67 7.77 1.86
N GLY A 135 2.94 7.56 2.22
CA GLY A 135 4.07 7.95 1.38
C GLY A 135 5.41 7.72 2.07
N CYS A 136 6.46 8.32 1.54
CA CYS A 136 7.79 8.41 2.16
C CYS A 136 8.32 9.83 2.08
N THR A 137 9.48 10.07 2.69
CA THR A 137 10.20 11.35 2.62
C THR A 137 10.37 11.89 1.19
N GLU A 138 10.46 11.01 0.18
CA GLU A 138 10.67 11.39 -1.24
C GLU A 138 9.40 11.74 -2.03
N CYS A 139 8.23 11.24 -1.60
CA CYS A 139 6.99 11.43 -2.36
C CYS A 139 5.92 12.20 -1.59
N ARG A 140 6.10 12.35 -0.28
CA ARG A 140 5.20 13.11 0.59
C ARG A 140 5.97 14.31 1.12
N HIS A 141 6.30 15.21 0.21
CA HIS A 141 6.71 16.57 0.54
C HIS A 141 5.47 17.34 1.01
N GLY A 142 5.61 18.10 2.10
CA GLY A 142 4.52 18.70 2.86
C GLY A 142 3.41 19.31 2.01
N ARG A 143 2.18 18.92 2.34
CA ARG A 143 0.98 19.75 2.17
C ARG A 143 0.30 19.80 3.53
#